data_AF-A0AA50ZJY8-F1
#
_entry.id   AF-A0AA50ZJY8-F1
#
_cell.length_a   1.000
_cell.length_b   1.000
_cell.length_c   1.000
_cell.angle_alpha   90.00
_cell.angle_beta   90.00
_cell.angle_gamma   90.00
#
_symmetry.space_group_name_H-M   'P 1'
#
loop_
_entity.id
_entity.type
_entity.pdbx_description
1 polymer ?
#
loop_
_entity_poly.entity_id
_entity_poly.type
_entity_poly.pdbx_seq_one_letter_code
_entity_poly.pdbx_strand_id
1 'polypeptide(L)'
;QKLIAYGHLTGNIPDSTTPRKLLIDRIVETICSCFNRPQTDEGVQLQIIKALLTVITSQHVEVHEGTVLLAVRTCYNIYLASKNLINQTTARATLTQMLNVIFTKMENQAL
;
A
#
# COMPACT_ATOMS: atom_id res chain seq x y z
N GLN A 1 -9.14 1.95 -3.10
CA GLN A 1 -9.33 0.52 -2.79
C GLN A 1 -10.17 -0.19 -3.86
N LYS A 2 -11.49 -0.02 -3.90
CA LYS A 2 -12.39 -0.76 -4.83
C LYS A 2 -11.98 -0.72 -6.32
N LEU A 3 -11.67 0.47 -6.86
CA LEU A 3 -11.31 0.59 -8.28
C LEU A 3 -10.07 -0.25 -8.68
N ILE A 4 -9.08 -0.34 -7.78
CA ILE A 4 -7.87 -1.13 -8.00
C ILE A 4 -8.19 -2.63 -7.84
N ALA A 5 -9.01 -2.99 -6.84
CA ALA A 5 -9.42 -4.37 -6.59
C ALA A 5 -10.17 -4.99 -7.78
N TYR A 6 -10.99 -4.20 -8.48
CA TYR A 6 -11.75 -4.64 -9.66
C TYR A 6 -11.03 -4.40 -10.99
N GLY A 7 -9.74 -3.98 -10.96
CA GLY A 7 -8.96 -3.74 -12.17
C GLY A 7 -9.41 -2.52 -13.00
N HIS A 8 -10.34 -1.70 -12.50
CA HIS A 8 -10.75 -0.46 -13.18
C HIS A 8 -9.69 0.64 -13.12
N LEU A 9 -8.76 0.56 -12.16
CA LEU A 9 -7.63 1.47 -12.03
C LEU A 9 -6.32 0.67 -11.98
N THR A 10 -5.66 0.57 -13.12
CA THR A 10 -4.35 -0.11 -13.23
C THR A 10 -3.18 0.84 -13.00
N GLY A 11 -3.26 2.05 -13.53
CA GLY A 11 -2.22 3.08 -13.37
C GLY A 11 -0.94 2.81 -14.15
N ASN A 12 -0.99 2.00 -15.21
CA ASN A 12 0.16 1.57 -16.03
C ASN A 12 0.63 2.63 -17.05
N ILE A 13 0.40 3.91 -16.77
CA ILE A 13 0.90 5.03 -17.57
C ILE A 13 1.99 5.76 -16.79
N PRO A 14 3.00 6.35 -17.46
CA PRO A 14 4.01 7.15 -16.78
C PRO A 14 3.37 8.31 -16.00
N ASP A 15 3.89 8.59 -14.80
CA ASP A 15 3.51 9.78 -14.05
C ASP A 15 3.96 11.05 -14.79
N SER A 16 3.09 12.05 -14.86
CA SER A 16 3.33 13.29 -15.62
C SER A 16 4.45 14.16 -15.06
N THR A 17 4.78 13.99 -13.77
CA THR A 17 5.83 14.75 -13.07
C THR A 17 7.10 13.94 -12.85
N THR A 18 7.01 12.62 -12.82
CA THR A 18 8.12 11.69 -12.60
C THR A 18 8.05 10.53 -13.61
N PRO A 19 8.56 10.71 -14.85
CA PRO A 19 8.40 9.73 -15.92
C PRO A 19 9.02 8.33 -15.66
N ARG A 20 9.88 8.21 -14.63
CA ARG A 20 10.46 6.92 -14.19
C ARG A 20 9.53 6.09 -13.31
N LYS A 21 8.39 6.64 -12.91
CA LYS A 21 7.36 5.98 -12.11
C LYS A 21 6.06 5.88 -12.89
N LEU A 22 5.23 4.93 -12.51
CA LEU A 22 3.88 4.79 -13.05
C LEU A 22 2.89 5.60 -12.20
N LEU A 23 1.73 5.93 -12.76
CA LEU A 23 0.66 6.65 -12.05
C LEU A 23 0.22 5.91 -10.78
N ILE A 24 0.29 4.57 -10.78
CA ILE A 24 -0.02 3.79 -9.57
C ILE A 24 0.91 4.12 -8.41
N ASP A 25 2.19 4.45 -8.67
CA ASP A 25 3.12 4.85 -7.62
C ASP A 25 2.67 6.14 -6.94
N ARG A 26 2.27 7.13 -7.74
CA ARG A 26 1.73 8.40 -7.25
C ARG A 26 0.45 8.20 -6.43
N ILE A 27 -0.41 7.28 -6.84
CA ILE A 27 -1.63 6.93 -6.10
C ILE A 27 -1.26 6.34 -4.72
N VAL A 28 -0.31 5.40 -4.67
CA VAL A 28 0.14 4.80 -3.40
C VAL A 28 0.81 5.84 -2.50
N GLU A 29 1.67 6.70 -3.05
CA GLU A 29 2.28 7.82 -2.31
C GLU A 29 1.21 8.73 -1.70
N THR A 30 0.16 9.04 -2.46
CA THR A 30 -0.96 9.86 -1.99
C THR A 30 -1.72 9.16 -0.87
N ILE A 31 -1.99 7.86 -0.99
CA ILE A 31 -2.62 7.06 0.09
C ILE A 31 -1.74 7.08 1.35
N CYS A 32 -0.42 6.90 1.21
CA CYS A 32 0.49 6.91 2.34
C CYS A 32 0.54 8.29 3.04
N SER A 33 0.46 9.37 2.26
CA SER A 33 0.46 10.75 2.78
C SER A 33 -0.77 11.09 3.64
N CYS A 34 -1.83 10.30 3.57
CA CYS A 34 -2.99 10.46 4.45
C CYS A 34 -2.68 10.12 5.92
N PHE A 35 -1.59 9.40 6.19
CA PHE A 35 -1.14 9.12 7.55
C PHE A 35 -0.13 10.18 8.02
N ASN A 36 -0.62 11.14 8.81
CA ASN A 36 0.20 12.22 9.39
C ASN A 36 0.22 12.10 10.92
N ARG A 37 0.94 11.09 11.44
CA ARG A 37 1.17 10.82 12.88
C ARG A 37 -0.06 10.21 13.62
N PRO A 38 0.05 9.85 14.92
CA PRO A 38 -1.02 9.19 15.69
C PRO A 38 -2.35 9.95 15.78
N GLN A 39 -2.36 11.23 15.41
CA GLN A 39 -3.53 12.12 15.45
C GLN A 39 -4.48 11.87 14.26
N THR A 40 -4.03 11.12 13.26
CA THR A 40 -4.84 10.73 12.10
C THR A 40 -6.09 10.00 12.57
N ASP A 41 -7.26 10.37 12.06
CA ASP A 41 -8.54 9.71 12.37
C ASP A 41 -8.45 8.19 12.24
N GLU A 42 -9.03 7.45 13.19
CA GLU A 42 -8.92 5.99 13.24
C GLU A 42 -9.60 5.32 12.04
N GLY A 43 -10.69 5.90 11.54
CA GLY A 43 -11.36 5.44 10.34
C GLY A 43 -10.49 5.64 9.10
N VAL A 44 -9.81 6.77 9.00
CA VAL A 44 -8.83 7.04 7.92
C VAL A 44 -7.66 6.07 7.99
N GLN A 45 -7.09 5.81 9.17
CA GLN A 45 -6.02 4.81 9.34
C GLN A 45 -6.45 3.44 8.81
N LEU A 46 -7.66 2.99 9.15
CA LEU A 46 -8.18 1.71 8.67
C LEU A 46 -8.33 1.68 7.14
N GLN A 47 -8.78 2.78 6.52
CA GLN A 47 -8.86 2.84 5.06
C GLN A 47 -7.49 2.85 4.39
N ILE A 48 -6.48 3.48 4.99
CA ILE A 48 -5.10 3.43 4.51
C ILE A 48 -4.61 1.97 4.51
N ILE A 49 -4.75 1.26 5.64
CA ILE A 49 -4.34 -0.16 5.74
C ILE A 49 -5.00 -1.00 4.63
N LYS A 50 -6.33 -0.89 4.47
CA LYS A 50 -7.09 -1.64 3.47
C LYS A 50 -6.69 -1.30 2.04
N ALA A 51 -6.46 -0.01 1.75
CA ALA A 51 -6.07 0.43 0.44
C ALA A 51 -4.67 -0.09 0.09
N LEU A 52 -3.70 0.04 0.99
CA LEU A 52 -2.34 -0.45 0.79
C LEU A 52 -2.31 -1.96 0.58
N LEU A 53 -3.03 -2.72 1.40
CA LEU A 53 -3.16 -4.17 1.20
C LEU A 53 -3.64 -4.48 -0.22
N THR A 54 -4.73 -3.83 -0.63
CA THR A 54 -5.34 -4.06 -1.95
C THR A 54 -4.37 -3.75 -3.10
N VAL A 55 -3.60 -2.66 -3.02
CA VAL A 55 -2.66 -2.33 -4.10
C VAL A 55 -1.52 -3.34 -4.16
N ILE A 56 -0.89 -3.65 -3.03
CA ILE A 56 0.27 -4.54 -2.98
C ILE A 56 -0.08 -5.97 -3.41
N THR A 57 -1.26 -6.46 -3.02
CA THR A 57 -1.71 -7.82 -3.37
C THR A 57 -2.40 -7.91 -4.73
N SER A 58 -2.62 -6.79 -5.44
CA SER A 58 -3.29 -6.80 -6.73
C SER A 58 -2.44 -7.49 -7.80
N GLN A 59 -3.11 -8.19 -8.71
CA GLN A 59 -2.54 -8.75 -9.93
C GLN A 59 -2.70 -7.81 -11.13
N HIS A 60 -3.42 -6.69 -10.96
CA HIS A 60 -3.74 -5.75 -12.03
C HIS A 60 -2.78 -4.57 -12.13
N VAL A 61 -1.84 -4.44 -11.18
CA VAL A 61 -0.92 -3.30 -11.09
C VAL A 61 0.50 -3.76 -10.81
N GLU A 62 1.46 -2.98 -11.31
CA GLU A 62 2.88 -3.12 -11.03
C GLU A 62 3.37 -1.89 -10.27
N VAL A 63 3.87 -2.09 -9.05
CA VAL A 63 4.28 -1.00 -8.16
C VAL A 63 5.80 -0.98 -8.09
N HIS A 64 6.40 0.20 -8.21
CA HIS A 64 7.84 0.37 -8.13
C HIS A 64 8.36 0.00 -6.74
N GLU A 65 9.55 -0.62 -6.66
CA GLU A 65 10.13 -1.16 -5.42
C GLU A 65 10.21 -0.11 -4.29
N GLY A 66 10.62 1.12 -4.60
CA GLY A 66 10.65 2.21 -3.62
C GLY A 66 9.28 2.55 -3.06
N THR A 67 8.22 2.45 -3.87
CA THR A 67 6.84 2.68 -3.46
C THR A 67 6.31 1.52 -2.62
N VAL A 68 6.71 0.28 -2.92
CA VAL A 68 6.41 -0.90 -2.09
C VAL A 68 6.96 -0.71 -0.68
N LEU A 69 8.23 -0.29 -0.54
CA LEU A 69 8.83 -0.01 0.76
C LEU A 69 8.10 1.11 1.52
N LEU A 70 7.65 2.15 0.83
CA LEU A 70 6.84 3.21 1.43
C LEU A 70 5.51 2.68 1.99
N ALA A 71 4.82 1.81 1.24
CA ALA A 71 3.56 1.20 1.69
C ALA A 71 3.75 0.33 2.95
N VAL A 72 4.77 -0.54 2.94
CA VAL A 72 5.11 -1.38 4.10
C VAL A 72 5.45 -0.52 5.31
N ARG A 73 6.31 0.50 5.13
CA ARG A 73 6.68 1.43 6.20
C ARG A 73 5.47 2.16 6.77
N THR A 74 4.56 2.64 5.92
CA THR A 74 3.37 3.35 6.36
C THR A 74 2.45 2.44 7.18
N CYS A 75 2.22 1.20 6.74
CA CYS A 75 1.41 0.25 7.49
C CYS A 75 2.05 -0.12 8.84
N TYR A 76 3.39 -0.25 8.89
CA TYR A 76 4.14 -0.47 10.13
C TYR A 76 4.05 0.72 11.09
N ASN A 77 4.15 1.95 10.56
CA ASN A 77 3.98 3.15 11.36
C ASN A 77 2.56 3.23 11.95
N ILE A 78 1.52 2.86 11.20
CA ILE A 78 0.14 2.78 11.73
C ILE A 78 0.05 1.73 12.84
N TYR A 79 0.64 0.55 12.65
CA TYR A 79 0.69 -0.51 13.67
C TYR A 79 1.30 0.00 14.99
N LEU A 80 2.43 0.71 14.94
CA LEU A 80 3.08 1.23 16.14
C LEU A 80 2.37 2.42 16.78
N ALA A 81 1.79 3.30 15.97
CA ALA A 81 1.27 4.59 16.40
C ALA A 81 -0.21 4.59 16.77
N SER A 82 -1.00 3.67 16.21
CA SER A 82 -2.45 3.61 16.44
C SER A 82 -2.76 3.37 17.91
N LYS A 83 -3.73 4.11 18.47
CA LYS A 83 -4.29 3.82 19.81
C LYS A 83 -5.45 2.83 19.76
N ASN A 84 -5.96 2.55 18.55
CA ASN A 84 -7.05 1.61 18.32
C ASN A 84 -6.51 0.20 18.09
N LEU A 85 -6.93 -0.75 18.94
CA LEU A 85 -6.47 -2.14 18.90
C LEU A 85 -6.89 -2.88 17.62
N ILE A 86 -8.05 -2.54 17.04
CA ILE A 86 -8.52 -3.10 15.76
C ILE A 86 -7.57 -2.69 14.64
N ASN A 87 -7.20 -1.41 14.60
CA ASN A 87 -6.25 -0.89 13.61
C ASN A 87 -4.86 -1.50 13.79
N GLN A 88 -4.37 -1.66 15.03
CA GLN A 88 -3.08 -2.34 15.27
C GLN A 88 -3.11 -3.78 14.77
N THR A 89 -4.13 -4.55 15.16
CA THR A 89 -4.25 -5.96 14.78
C THR A 89 -4.41 -6.13 13.27
N THR A 90 -5.21 -5.26 12.65
CA THR A 90 -5.42 -5.26 11.18
C THR A 90 -4.15 -4.88 10.43
N ALA A 91 -3.42 -3.85 10.90
CA ALA A 91 -2.13 -3.45 10.32
C ALA A 91 -1.09 -4.57 10.43
N ARG A 92 -1.02 -5.27 11.57
CA ARG A 92 -0.13 -6.42 11.77
C ARG A 92 -0.43 -7.55 10.76
N ALA A 93 -1.68 -7.96 10.64
CA ALA A 93 -2.08 -8.98 9.67
C ALA A 93 -1.78 -8.55 8.22
N THR A 94 -2.07 -7.28 7.91
CA THR A 94 -1.81 -6.68 6.59
C THR A 94 -0.33 -6.68 6.24
N LEU A 95 0.56 -6.34 7.19
CA LEU A 95 2.01 -6.40 6.98
C LEU A 95 2.48 -7.81 6.62
N THR A 96 2.04 -8.83 7.36
CA THR A 96 2.37 -10.22 7.05
C THR A 96 1.92 -10.59 5.64
N GLN A 97 0.67 -10.26 5.28
CA GLN A 97 0.14 -10.58 3.96
C GLN A 97 0.86 -9.84 2.83
N MET A 98 1.14 -8.55 2.99
CA MET A 98 1.90 -7.77 2.00
C MET A 98 3.29 -8.36 1.78
N LEU A 99 4.03 -8.64 2.86
CA LEU A 99 5.38 -9.21 2.76
C LEU A 99 5.37 -10.57 2.07
N ASN A 100 4.46 -11.47 2.44
CA ASN A 100 4.34 -12.77 1.79
C ASN A 100 4.13 -12.63 0.28
N VAL A 101 3.21 -11.75 -0.16
CA VAL A 101 2.95 -11.55 -1.59
C VAL A 101 4.14 -10.92 -2.31
N ILE A 102 4.82 -9.95 -1.68
CA ILE A 102 6.02 -9.33 -2.25
C ILE A 102 7.10 -10.39 -2.49
N PHE A 103 7.43 -11.19 -1.47
CA PHE A 103 8.47 -12.22 -1.59
C PHE A 103 8.09 -13.31 -2.60
N THR A 104 6.85 -13.79 -2.60
CA THR A 104 6.39 -14.74 -3.62
C THR A 104 6.50 -14.17 -5.04
N LYS A 105 6.17 -12.88 -5.26
CA LYS A 105 6.34 -12.23 -6.57
C LYS A 105 7.82 -12.14 -6.96
N MET A 106 8.70 -11.80 -6.03
CA MET A 106 10.15 -11.71 -6.27
C MET A 106 10.75 -13.08 -6.62
N GLU A 107 10.36 -14.14 -5.89
CA GLU A 107 10.79 -15.51 -6.18
C GLU A 107 10.35 -15.96 -7.57
N ASN A 108 9.09 -15.69 -7.94
CA ASN A 108 8.56 -16.03 -9.27
C ASN A 108 9.24 -15.28 -10.42
N GLN A 109 9.79 -14.09 -10.17
CA GLN A 109 10.54 -13.32 -11.18
C GLN A 109 11.99 -13.79 -11.33
N ALA A 110 12.53 -14.49 -10.32
CA ALA A 110 13.91 -15.00 -10.32
C ALA A 110 14.05 -16.37 -11.00
N LEU A 111 12.93 -17.08 -11.21
CA LEU A 111 12.84 -18.37 -11.92
C LEU A 111 12.61 -18.16 -13.42
#